data_AF-A0A8I1V677-F1
#
_entry.id   AF-A0A8I1V677-F1
#
_cell.length_a   1.000
_cell.length_b   1.000
_cell.length_c   1.000
_cell.angle_alpha   90.00
_cell.angle_beta   90.00
_cell.angle_gamma   90.00
#
_symmetry.space_group_name_H-M   'P 1'
#
loop_
_entity.id
_entity.type
_entity.pdbx_description
1 polymer ?
#
loop_
_entity_poly.entity_id
_entity_poly.type
_entity_poly.pdbx_seq_one_letter_code
_entity_poly.pdbx_strand_id
1 'polypeptide(L)'
;MASRRSRSIAALLQGIAPAWHIAWAVLGVAASPLVQAAAFTVGAGGAAYHGTIDLACDDLEVNGPLDASGALFTGVGRVRISAADSIAAAGARIELGAGWHNAAGPAGFSGSGSTVAVVGRCSTGSTADITGNTTFVHLSAVQAGQTLRFAAGSEQQVAGTLTLNDVTLQGQGGIAFVTLLPGGVQQIGTVGVADVDASRGQRLAATGQNGLVGGNAPGWFALAAPAAPSVVAVPTLSQWCLLLLLSAMAGLLGGRRLRAQRTTAMPPFDRQAH
;
A
#
# COMPACT_ATOMS: atom_id res chain seq x y z
N MET A 1 78.40 52.93 47.46
CA MET A 1 78.31 52.40 48.84
C MET A 1 77.18 51.39 48.85
N ALA A 2 77.40 50.09 48.65
CA ALA A 2 78.17 49.12 49.44
C ALA A 2 77.43 48.64 50.71
N SER A 3 77.56 47.33 50.99
CA SER A 3 77.14 46.55 52.18
C SER A 3 75.72 45.97 52.11
N ARG A 4 75.44 44.68 51.79
CA ARG A 4 76.02 43.37 52.17
C ARG A 4 76.02 43.06 53.68
N ARG A 5 75.21 42.08 54.11
CA ARG A 5 75.45 41.02 55.13
C ARG A 5 74.14 40.20 55.26
N SER A 6 74.01 38.96 54.80
CA SER A 6 74.69 37.69 55.18
C SER A 6 74.25 37.13 56.53
N ARG A 7 73.61 35.95 56.47
CA ARG A 7 73.73 34.71 57.31
C ARG A 7 72.59 33.76 56.86
N SER A 8 72.79 32.78 55.98
CA SER A 8 73.47 31.46 56.10
C SER A 8 73.04 30.61 57.29
N ILE A 9 72.50 29.41 56.97
CA ILE A 9 72.75 28.04 57.51
C ILE A 9 71.80 27.12 56.68
N ALA A 10 72.27 26.38 55.66
CA ALA A 10 72.82 25.01 55.70
C ALA A 10 71.84 24.01 56.37
N ALA A 11 71.43 22.88 55.79
CA ALA A 11 72.27 21.84 55.22
C ALA A 11 71.42 20.67 54.62
N LEU A 12 71.98 19.99 53.60
CA LEU A 12 72.05 18.51 53.39
C LEU A 12 70.71 17.71 53.27
N LEU A 13 70.42 16.85 52.28
CA LEU A 13 71.15 15.85 51.47
C LEU A 13 70.35 15.57 50.17
N GLN A 14 70.94 15.58 48.97
CA GLN A 14 71.48 14.43 48.23
C GLN A 14 70.57 13.18 48.13
N GLY A 15 70.06 12.93 46.92
CA GLY A 15 69.51 11.65 46.45
C GLY A 15 69.58 11.58 44.92
N ILE A 16 70.25 10.55 44.41
CA ILE A 16 70.72 10.33 43.04
C ILE A 16 69.61 9.72 42.14
N ALA A 17 69.71 9.94 40.82
CA ALA A 17 68.86 9.51 39.68
C ALA A 17 68.70 7.97 39.52
N PRO A 18 68.17 7.37 38.40
CA PRO A 18 67.49 7.88 37.19
C PRO A 18 66.26 7.03 36.69
N ALA A 19 65.67 7.49 35.58
CA ALA A 19 65.07 6.72 34.47
C ALA A 19 63.67 6.06 34.55
N TRP A 20 62.90 6.41 33.51
CA TRP A 20 61.90 5.64 32.75
C TRP A 20 60.40 5.69 33.12
N HIS A 21 59.62 5.80 32.03
CA HIS A 21 58.16 5.53 31.86
C HIS A 21 57.27 6.72 32.32
N ILE A 22 56.34 7.30 31.55
CA ILE A 22 55.49 6.88 30.43
C ILE A 22 55.07 8.16 29.67
N ALA A 23 55.06 8.08 28.33
CA ALA A 23 54.44 9.06 27.46
C ALA A 23 52.91 9.05 27.65
N TRP A 24 52.33 10.16 28.09
CA TRP A 24 50.88 10.36 28.07
C TRP A 24 50.49 11.02 26.75
N ALA A 25 50.16 10.20 25.76
CA ALA A 25 49.38 10.61 24.60
C ALA A 25 47.93 10.81 25.05
N VAL A 26 47.50 12.06 25.25
CA VAL A 26 46.08 12.37 25.43
C VAL A 26 45.43 12.38 24.05
N LEU A 27 44.61 11.36 23.86
CA LEU A 27 43.72 11.11 22.74
C LEU A 27 42.82 12.33 22.50
N GLY A 28 43.04 13.06 21.41
CA GLY A 28 42.11 14.08 20.94
C GLY A 28 40.83 13.40 20.43
N VAL A 29 39.79 13.36 21.26
CA VAL A 29 38.44 13.01 20.80
C VAL A 29 37.99 14.14 19.89
N ALA A 30 38.10 13.93 18.57
CA ALA A 30 37.45 14.76 17.58
C ALA A 30 35.93 14.57 17.73
N ALA A 31 35.30 15.38 18.56
CA ALA A 31 33.85 15.53 18.57
C ALA A 31 33.46 16.16 17.23
N SER A 32 33.09 15.32 16.26
CA SER A 32 32.40 15.79 15.07
C SER A 32 31.04 16.31 15.54
N PRO A 33 30.67 17.59 15.32
CA PRO A 33 29.31 18.00 15.56
C PRO A 33 28.43 17.20 14.61
N LEU A 34 27.61 16.31 15.17
CA LEU A 34 26.44 15.82 14.44
C LEU A 34 25.55 17.05 14.24
N VAL A 35 25.60 17.62 13.04
CA VAL A 35 24.60 18.60 12.59
C VAL A 35 23.31 17.81 12.41
N GLN A 36 22.55 17.65 13.49
CA GLN A 36 21.17 17.22 13.43
C GLN A 36 20.41 18.33 12.70
N ALA A 37 19.76 18.03 11.57
CA ALA A 37 18.82 18.98 11.00
C ALA A 37 17.72 19.22 12.06
N ALA A 38 17.31 20.46 12.23
CA ALA A 38 16.19 20.75 13.12
C ALA A 38 14.90 20.48 12.35
N ALA A 39 13.91 19.90 13.02
CA ALA A 39 12.54 19.82 12.50
C ALA A 39 12.08 21.17 11.93
N PHE A 40 11.30 21.14 10.85
CA PHE A 40 10.71 22.36 10.30
C PHE A 40 9.37 22.59 10.99
N THR A 41 9.36 23.53 11.94
CA THR A 41 8.15 23.86 12.71
C THR A 41 7.59 25.21 12.27
N VAL A 42 6.34 25.20 11.83
CA VAL A 42 5.52 26.39 11.59
C VAL A 42 4.76 26.71 12.88
N GLY A 43 5.03 27.86 13.48
CA GLY A 43 4.30 28.33 14.66
C GLY A 43 2.94 28.92 14.33
N ALA A 44 2.15 29.24 15.36
CA ALA A 44 0.77 29.74 15.24
C ALA A 44 0.59 31.01 14.38
N GLY A 45 1.65 31.79 14.17
CA GLY A 45 1.62 32.95 13.25
C GLY A 45 1.59 32.56 11.77
N GLY A 46 1.78 31.29 11.45
CA GLY A 46 1.94 30.79 10.09
C GLY A 46 3.34 31.04 9.52
N ALA A 47 3.57 30.52 8.32
CA ALA A 47 4.80 30.73 7.56
C ALA A 47 4.54 30.62 6.06
N ALA A 48 5.45 31.16 5.26
CA ALA A 48 5.50 30.93 3.82
C ALA A 48 6.88 30.33 3.47
N TYR A 49 6.88 29.24 2.70
CA TYR A 49 8.07 28.56 2.26
C TYR A 49 7.88 28.08 0.81
N HIS A 50 8.74 28.53 -0.10
CA HIS A 50 8.62 28.26 -1.54
C HIS A 50 9.89 27.63 -2.13
N GLY A 51 10.80 27.17 -1.27
CA GLY A 51 12.11 26.64 -1.66
C GLY A 51 12.16 25.11 -1.70
N THR A 52 13.40 24.61 -1.73
CA THR A 52 13.70 23.18 -1.54
C THR A 52 14.39 22.97 -0.20
N ILE A 53 13.90 22.02 0.60
CA ILE A 53 14.51 21.62 1.87
C ILE A 53 14.53 20.10 1.99
N ASP A 54 15.66 19.56 2.47
CA ASP A 54 15.77 18.18 2.96
C ASP A 54 15.75 18.23 4.50
N LEU A 55 14.78 17.56 5.12
CA LEU A 55 14.65 17.51 6.59
C LEU A 55 15.49 16.39 7.23
N ALA A 56 16.27 15.62 6.46
CA ALA A 56 17.16 14.59 6.98
C ALA A 56 16.47 13.59 7.94
N CYS A 57 15.20 13.27 7.64
CA CYS A 57 14.28 12.45 8.42
C CYS A 57 13.70 13.07 9.68
N ASP A 58 13.88 14.37 9.90
CA ASP A 58 13.12 15.15 10.87
C ASP A 58 11.72 15.51 10.36
N ASP A 59 10.87 15.94 11.29
CA ASP A 59 9.45 16.16 11.04
C ASP A 59 9.14 17.56 10.47
N LEU A 60 8.10 17.61 9.65
CA LEU A 60 7.42 18.85 9.26
C LEU A 60 6.23 19.05 10.21
N GLU A 61 6.36 19.97 11.15
CA GLU A 61 5.33 20.30 12.14
C GLU A 61 4.60 21.59 11.76
N VAL A 62 3.30 21.51 11.56
CA VAL A 62 2.44 22.61 11.11
C VAL A 62 1.45 22.95 12.22
N ASN A 63 1.81 23.95 13.04
CA ASN A 63 1.02 24.49 14.15
C ASN A 63 0.52 25.91 13.85
N GLY A 64 0.42 26.26 12.56
CA GLY A 64 -0.09 27.49 12.00
C GLY A 64 -0.27 27.32 10.48
N PRO A 65 -0.94 28.24 9.76
CA PRO A 65 -1.09 28.13 8.31
C PRO A 65 0.27 28.20 7.59
N LEU A 66 0.57 27.21 6.76
CA LEU A 66 1.77 27.15 5.92
C LEU A 66 1.39 27.36 4.46
N ASP A 67 1.88 28.44 3.85
CA ASP A 67 1.93 28.53 2.38
C ASP A 67 3.21 27.85 1.88
N ALA A 68 3.03 26.71 1.25
CA ALA A 68 4.07 25.85 0.69
C ALA A 68 4.05 25.83 -0.85
N SER A 69 3.43 26.83 -1.49
CA SER A 69 3.21 26.81 -2.94
C SER A 69 4.53 26.69 -3.71
N GLY A 70 4.62 25.68 -4.59
CA GLY A 70 5.81 25.38 -5.39
C GLY A 70 6.99 24.78 -4.61
N ALA A 71 6.86 24.56 -3.30
CA ALA A 71 7.94 24.04 -2.47
C ALA A 71 8.26 22.57 -2.74
N LEU A 72 9.51 22.18 -2.48
CA LEU A 72 9.98 20.80 -2.50
C LEU A 72 10.49 20.43 -1.10
N PHE A 73 9.74 19.57 -0.41
CA PHE A 73 10.17 18.96 0.84
C PHE A 73 10.64 17.54 0.57
N THR A 74 11.90 17.24 0.87
CA THR A 74 12.46 15.88 0.79
C THR A 74 12.92 15.40 2.14
N GLY A 75 13.10 14.08 2.28
CA GLY A 75 13.61 13.50 3.53
C GLY A 75 12.75 13.87 4.73
N VAL A 76 11.45 14.09 4.54
CA VAL A 76 10.55 14.36 5.67
C VAL A 76 10.37 13.05 6.44
N GLY A 77 10.61 13.07 7.75
CA GLY A 77 10.21 11.98 8.64
C GLY A 77 8.71 11.84 8.59
N ARG A 78 8.02 12.71 9.32
CA ARG A 78 6.56 12.75 9.38
C ARG A 78 6.04 14.16 9.10
N VAL A 79 4.89 14.24 8.44
CA VAL A 79 4.11 15.48 8.37
C VAL A 79 3.07 15.48 9.47
N ARG A 80 2.98 16.55 10.26
CA ARG A 80 1.99 16.74 11.32
C ARG A 80 1.28 18.07 11.15
N ILE A 81 -0.02 18.02 10.87
CA ILE A 81 -0.89 19.19 10.79
C ILE A 81 -1.81 19.17 12.00
N SER A 82 -1.72 20.22 12.82
CA SER A 82 -2.54 20.40 14.01
C SER A 82 -4.00 20.74 13.66
N ALA A 83 -4.93 20.58 14.61
CA ALA A 83 -6.38 20.48 14.33
C ALA A 83 -7.04 21.74 13.73
N ALA A 84 -6.38 22.90 13.79
CA ALA A 84 -6.88 24.17 13.25
C ALA A 84 -5.97 24.74 12.15
N ASP A 85 -4.96 23.97 11.73
CA ASP A 85 -3.89 24.44 10.88
C ASP A 85 -3.98 23.85 9.49
N SER A 86 -3.24 24.41 8.55
CA SER A 86 -3.32 24.00 7.16
C SER A 86 -2.01 24.16 6.41
N ILE A 87 -1.88 23.37 5.34
CA ILE A 87 -0.84 23.54 4.32
C ILE A 87 -1.54 23.90 3.00
N ALA A 88 -1.16 25.03 2.42
CA ALA A 88 -1.47 25.41 1.05
C ALA A 88 -0.28 25.06 0.14
N ALA A 89 -0.35 23.92 -0.51
CA ALA A 89 0.73 23.26 -1.23
C ALA A 89 0.53 23.27 -2.75
N ALA A 90 0.02 24.38 -3.33
CA ALA A 90 -0.22 24.45 -4.78
C ALA A 90 1.08 24.17 -5.55
N GLY A 91 1.09 23.13 -6.40
CA GLY A 91 2.26 22.68 -7.14
C GLY A 91 3.44 22.17 -6.29
N ALA A 92 3.26 21.99 -4.98
CA ALA A 92 4.32 21.52 -4.10
C ALA A 92 4.53 20.01 -4.21
N ARG A 93 5.73 19.55 -3.83
CA ARG A 93 6.06 18.13 -3.68
C ARG A 93 6.57 17.86 -2.27
N ILE A 94 5.96 16.87 -1.60
CA ILE A 94 6.33 16.46 -0.24
C ILE A 94 6.69 14.98 -0.26
N GLU A 95 7.96 14.67 0.00
CA GLU A 95 8.46 13.30 0.11
C GLU A 95 8.67 12.93 1.58
N LEU A 96 7.88 11.98 2.08
CA LEU A 96 7.85 11.58 3.47
C LEU A 96 8.16 10.09 3.66
N GLY A 97 8.68 9.70 4.83
CA GLY A 97 9.01 8.31 5.14
C GLY A 97 8.14 7.69 6.23
N ALA A 98 8.05 8.31 7.39
CA ALA A 98 7.45 7.74 8.60
C ALA A 98 5.93 7.91 8.70
N GLY A 99 5.36 8.94 8.08
CA GLY A 99 3.90 9.08 8.08
C GLY A 99 3.33 10.46 7.78
N TRP A 100 2.00 10.49 7.75
CA TRP A 100 1.18 11.66 7.50
C TRP A 100 0.09 11.75 8.56
N HIS A 101 0.03 12.86 9.29
CA HIS A 101 -0.95 13.09 10.33
C HIS A 101 -1.66 14.41 10.10
N ASN A 102 -2.94 14.34 9.74
CA ASN A 102 -3.76 15.51 9.49
C ASN A 102 -4.91 15.59 10.49
N ALA A 103 -4.68 16.25 11.63
CA ALA A 103 -5.70 16.43 12.66
C ALA A 103 -6.77 17.45 12.25
N ALA A 104 -6.48 18.35 11.30
CA ALA A 104 -7.43 19.34 10.78
C ALA A 104 -8.45 18.75 9.79
N GLY A 105 -8.30 17.47 9.41
CA GLY A 105 -9.19 16.82 8.45
C GLY A 105 -9.06 17.43 7.04
N PRO A 106 -10.12 17.41 6.21
CA PRO A 106 -10.02 17.82 4.80
C PRO A 106 -9.52 19.26 4.59
N ALA A 107 -9.70 20.15 5.56
CA ALA A 107 -9.23 21.54 5.51
C ALA A 107 -7.72 21.69 5.81
N GLY A 108 -7.09 20.68 6.42
CA GLY A 108 -5.68 20.73 6.80
C GLY A 108 -4.70 20.68 5.63
N PHE A 109 -5.14 20.25 4.46
CA PHE A 109 -4.30 20.18 3.28
C PHE A 109 -5.07 20.59 2.04
N SER A 110 -4.52 21.56 1.32
CA SER A 110 -5.00 21.99 0.02
C SER A 110 -3.82 22.23 -0.89
N GLY A 111 -3.95 22.00 -2.20
CA GLY A 111 -2.84 22.24 -3.11
C GLY A 111 -3.12 21.72 -4.50
N SER A 112 -3.62 22.58 -5.38
CA SER A 112 -3.82 22.20 -6.79
C SER A 112 -2.50 21.73 -7.40
N GLY A 113 -2.48 20.55 -8.03
CA GLY A 113 -1.27 19.97 -8.62
C GLY A 113 -0.22 19.48 -7.62
N SER A 114 -0.52 19.45 -6.32
CA SER A 114 0.42 18.96 -5.30
C SER A 114 0.70 17.46 -5.43
N THR A 115 1.91 17.02 -5.09
CA THR A 115 2.26 15.60 -4.99
C THR A 115 2.75 15.26 -3.59
N VAL A 116 2.14 14.25 -2.96
CA VAL A 116 2.64 13.64 -1.73
C VAL A 116 3.18 12.25 -2.06
N ALA A 117 4.47 12.04 -1.82
CA ALA A 117 5.16 10.80 -2.10
C ALA A 117 5.64 10.15 -0.80
N VAL A 118 5.18 8.92 -0.55
CA VAL A 118 5.70 8.07 0.52
C VAL A 118 6.90 7.30 -0.03
N VAL A 119 8.10 7.69 0.37
CA VAL A 119 9.38 7.23 -0.21
C VAL A 119 10.22 6.39 0.75
N GLY A 120 9.69 6.13 1.95
CA GLY A 120 10.16 5.21 3.03
C GLY A 120 11.62 5.30 3.49
N ARG A 121 12.45 6.19 2.93
CA ARG A 121 13.82 6.54 3.38
C ARG A 121 13.90 6.91 4.86
N CYS A 122 12.81 7.42 5.43
CA CYS A 122 12.71 7.84 6.83
C CYS A 122 11.74 6.98 7.67
N SER A 123 11.34 5.80 7.17
CA SER A 123 10.46 4.88 7.89
C SER A 123 11.25 3.93 8.79
N THR A 124 10.75 3.68 10.00
CA THR A 124 11.22 2.57 10.82
C THR A 124 10.47 1.30 10.42
N GLY A 125 11.20 0.25 10.03
CA GLY A 125 10.60 -1.02 9.62
C GLY A 125 9.73 -0.93 8.35
N SER A 126 10.06 -0.04 7.41
CA SER A 126 9.33 0.12 6.14
C SER A 126 7.84 0.43 6.33
N THR A 127 7.48 1.08 7.43
CA THR A 127 6.09 1.37 7.78
C THR A 127 5.84 2.87 7.82
N ALA A 128 4.75 3.32 7.19
CA ALA A 128 4.29 4.70 7.22
C ALA A 128 2.88 4.76 7.84
N ASP A 129 2.72 5.49 8.94
CA ASP A 129 1.40 5.67 9.56
C ASP A 129 0.67 6.87 8.93
N ILE A 130 -0.54 6.65 8.45
CA ILE A 130 -1.38 7.66 7.81
C ILE A 130 -2.65 7.84 8.65
N THR A 131 -2.88 9.06 9.14
CA THR A 131 -3.98 9.35 10.06
C THR A 131 -4.69 10.65 9.73
N GLY A 132 -5.95 10.76 10.17
CA GLY A 132 -6.83 11.88 9.81
C GLY A 132 -7.35 11.76 8.39
N ASN A 133 -8.21 12.68 7.98
CA ASN A 133 -8.81 12.66 6.65
C ASN A 133 -8.11 13.67 5.75
N THR A 134 -7.67 13.24 4.57
CA THR A 134 -6.93 14.12 3.64
C THR A 134 -7.39 13.91 2.21
N THR A 135 -7.51 15.00 1.46
CA THR A 135 -7.72 14.95 0.01
C THR A 135 -6.41 15.30 -0.69
N PHE A 136 -5.71 14.29 -1.20
CA PHE A 136 -4.51 14.46 -1.99
C PHE A 136 -4.85 14.76 -3.44
N VAL A 137 -4.06 15.58 -4.11
CA VAL A 137 -4.14 15.70 -5.57
C VAL A 137 -3.42 14.52 -6.22
N HIS A 138 -2.12 14.36 -5.95
CA HIS A 138 -1.39 13.15 -6.32
C HIS A 138 -0.82 12.49 -5.07
N LEU A 139 -1.04 11.18 -4.94
CA LEU A 139 -0.50 10.36 -3.85
C LEU A 139 0.28 9.19 -4.47
N SER A 140 1.54 9.03 -4.08
CA SER A 140 2.36 7.91 -4.56
C SER A 140 3.03 7.15 -3.42
N ALA A 141 3.04 5.83 -3.51
CA ALA A 141 3.88 4.95 -2.68
C ALA A 141 4.41 3.81 -3.54
N VAL A 142 5.71 3.82 -3.80
CA VAL A 142 6.35 2.90 -4.76
C VAL A 142 7.61 2.23 -4.19
N GLN A 143 7.87 2.40 -2.90
CA GLN A 143 8.95 1.68 -2.25
C GLN A 143 8.52 0.23 -2.02
N ALA A 144 9.19 -0.69 -2.70
CA ALA A 144 8.94 -2.12 -2.56
C ALA A 144 9.02 -2.57 -1.09
N GLY A 145 8.04 -3.34 -0.66
CA GLY A 145 7.92 -3.87 0.70
C GLY A 145 7.44 -2.84 1.74
N GLN A 146 7.12 -1.60 1.35
CA GLN A 146 6.59 -0.61 2.27
C GLN A 146 5.15 -0.94 2.67
N THR A 147 4.81 -0.75 3.94
CA THR A 147 3.46 -0.86 4.47
C THR A 147 2.91 0.51 4.87
N LEU A 148 1.80 0.92 4.28
CA LEU A 148 1.04 2.11 4.65
C LEU A 148 -0.08 1.67 5.60
N ARG A 149 -0.02 2.16 6.84
CA ARG A 149 -0.98 1.82 7.89
C ARG A 149 -1.93 2.98 8.11
N PHE A 150 -3.20 2.79 7.82
CA PHE A 150 -4.22 3.81 7.92
C PHE A 150 -5.00 3.69 9.23
N ALA A 151 -5.16 4.79 9.96
CA ALA A 151 -5.98 4.80 11.17
C ALA A 151 -7.42 4.32 10.88
N ALA A 152 -7.98 3.48 11.75
CA ALA A 152 -9.36 3.01 11.59
C ALA A 152 -10.34 4.20 11.50
N GLY A 153 -11.30 4.10 10.57
CA GLY A 153 -12.29 5.14 10.30
C GLY A 153 -11.78 6.35 9.51
N SER A 154 -10.48 6.45 9.24
CA SER A 154 -9.92 7.53 8.41
C SER A 154 -10.21 7.31 6.92
N GLU A 155 -10.30 8.41 6.17
CA GLU A 155 -10.45 8.39 4.71
C GLU A 155 -9.39 9.23 4.02
N GLN A 156 -8.65 8.60 3.10
CA GLN A 156 -7.73 9.28 2.19
C GLN A 156 -8.38 9.37 0.82
N GLN A 157 -8.65 10.58 0.35
CA GLN A 157 -9.16 10.81 -1.00
C GLN A 157 -8.02 11.19 -1.93
N VAL A 158 -8.09 10.76 -3.18
CA VAL A 158 -7.16 11.12 -4.23
C VAL A 158 -7.93 11.68 -5.41
N ALA A 159 -7.69 12.95 -5.74
CA ALA A 159 -8.41 13.65 -6.80
C ALA A 159 -7.76 13.46 -8.19
N GLY A 160 -6.43 13.47 -8.23
CA GLY A 160 -5.62 13.36 -9.45
C GLY A 160 -5.12 11.95 -9.67
N THR A 161 -3.90 11.63 -9.24
CA THR A 161 -3.26 10.34 -9.53
C THR A 161 -2.94 9.58 -8.26
N LEU A 162 -3.38 8.32 -8.18
CA LEU A 162 -2.96 7.37 -7.18
C LEU A 162 -1.95 6.40 -7.81
N THR A 163 -0.70 6.44 -7.35
CA THR A 163 0.37 5.55 -7.83
C THR A 163 0.81 4.61 -6.71
N LEU A 164 0.62 3.31 -6.89
CA LEU A 164 0.99 2.30 -5.89
C LEU A 164 1.75 1.17 -6.58
N ASN A 165 2.91 0.79 -6.07
CA ASN A 165 3.63 -0.37 -6.61
C ASN A 165 4.48 -1.07 -5.56
N ASP A 166 4.32 -2.40 -5.46
CA ASP A 166 5.00 -3.28 -4.52
C ASP A 166 4.84 -2.86 -3.05
N VAL A 167 3.67 -2.32 -2.71
CA VAL A 167 3.33 -1.84 -1.36
C VAL A 167 2.18 -2.62 -0.73
N THR A 168 2.11 -2.57 0.60
CA THR A 168 0.99 -3.08 1.38
C THR A 168 0.20 -1.93 1.99
N LEU A 169 -1.12 -1.97 1.93
CA LEU A 169 -2.02 -1.05 2.60
C LEU A 169 -2.79 -1.80 3.69
N GLN A 170 -2.77 -1.27 4.90
CA GLN A 170 -3.34 -1.96 6.06
C GLN A 170 -4.14 -1.02 6.97
N GLY A 171 -5.33 -1.43 7.38
CA GLY A 171 -6.10 -0.76 8.44
C GLY A 171 -5.50 -1.01 9.84
N GLN A 172 -5.44 0.02 10.68
CA GLN A 172 -4.93 -0.08 12.05
C GLN A 172 -6.05 -0.43 13.04
N GLY A 173 -6.27 -1.73 13.26
CA GLY A 173 -7.24 -2.22 14.24
C GLY A 173 -8.71 -2.03 13.81
N GLY A 174 -8.95 -1.76 12.52
CA GLY A 174 -10.27 -1.57 11.94
C GLY A 174 -10.17 -1.11 10.49
N ILE A 175 -11.33 -0.94 9.84
CA ILE A 175 -11.41 -0.54 8.43
C ILE A 175 -11.02 0.92 8.26
N ALA A 176 -10.13 1.20 7.31
CA ALA A 176 -9.84 2.53 6.78
C ALA A 176 -10.32 2.66 5.33
N PHE A 177 -10.36 3.88 4.78
CA PHE A 177 -10.88 4.14 3.44
C PHE A 177 -9.84 4.81 2.55
N VAL A 178 -9.74 4.35 1.30
CA VAL A 178 -8.96 4.99 0.24
C VAL A 178 -9.86 5.18 -0.97
N THR A 179 -10.14 6.44 -1.29
CA THR A 179 -11.13 6.81 -2.31
C THR A 179 -10.44 7.52 -3.47
N LEU A 180 -10.39 6.91 -4.65
CA LEU A 180 -10.05 7.64 -5.87
C LEU A 180 -11.31 8.33 -6.40
N LEU A 181 -11.29 9.66 -6.43
CA LEU A 181 -12.43 10.48 -6.84
C LEU A 181 -12.71 10.31 -8.35
N PRO A 182 -13.94 10.60 -8.81
CA PRO A 182 -14.27 10.58 -10.24
C PRO A 182 -13.32 11.45 -11.07
N GLY A 183 -12.84 10.92 -12.20
CA GLY A 183 -11.86 11.59 -13.06
C GLY A 183 -10.40 11.39 -12.63
N GLY A 184 -10.16 10.85 -11.43
CA GLY A 184 -8.83 10.45 -10.99
C GLY A 184 -8.28 9.26 -11.79
N VAL A 185 -6.95 9.19 -11.86
CA VAL A 185 -6.18 8.17 -12.58
C VAL A 185 -5.51 7.24 -11.57
N GLN A 186 -5.51 5.94 -11.87
CA GLN A 186 -4.80 4.93 -11.08
C GLN A 186 -3.62 4.36 -11.86
N GLN A 187 -2.46 4.30 -11.21
CA GLN A 187 -1.25 3.62 -11.67
C GLN A 187 -0.86 2.61 -10.59
N ILE A 188 -1.56 1.49 -10.58
CA ILE A 188 -1.44 0.49 -9.51
C ILE A 188 -0.87 -0.80 -10.08
N GLY A 189 0.33 -1.17 -9.60
CA GLY A 189 0.98 -2.44 -9.86
C GLY A 189 0.62 -3.47 -8.78
N THR A 190 1.62 -4.22 -8.31
CA THR A 190 1.42 -5.18 -7.22
C THR A 190 1.06 -4.45 -5.93
N VAL A 191 -0.06 -4.82 -5.31
CA VAL A 191 -0.47 -4.26 -4.01
C VAL A 191 -1.06 -5.34 -3.10
N GLY A 192 -0.64 -5.33 -1.84
CA GLY A 192 -1.28 -6.09 -0.77
C GLY A 192 -2.27 -5.19 -0.02
N VAL A 193 -3.48 -5.67 0.26
CA VAL A 193 -4.51 -4.86 0.91
C VAL A 193 -5.22 -5.66 2.00
N ALA A 194 -5.30 -5.09 3.20
CA ALA A 194 -6.05 -5.65 4.33
C ALA A 194 -6.73 -4.55 5.15
N ASP A 195 -8.05 -4.65 5.33
CA ASP A 195 -8.87 -3.68 6.08
C ASP A 195 -8.79 -2.24 5.53
N VAL A 196 -8.65 -2.13 4.21
CA VAL A 196 -8.73 -0.85 3.49
C VAL A 196 -9.78 -0.95 2.40
N ASP A 197 -10.84 -0.16 2.55
CA ASP A 197 -12.02 -0.15 1.70
C ASP A 197 -11.94 0.98 0.66
N ALA A 198 -12.07 0.62 -0.62
CA ALA A 198 -12.08 1.53 -1.75
C ALA A 198 -13.45 1.66 -2.44
N SER A 199 -14.51 1.12 -1.84
CA SER A 199 -15.87 1.09 -2.41
C SER A 199 -16.54 2.46 -2.53
N ARG A 200 -16.02 3.48 -1.85
CA ARG A 200 -16.55 4.87 -1.87
C ARG A 200 -16.20 5.65 -3.15
N GLY A 201 -15.28 5.14 -3.96
CA GLY A 201 -14.79 5.82 -5.16
C GLY A 201 -14.76 4.92 -6.39
N GLN A 202 -13.85 5.24 -7.30
CA GLN A 202 -13.55 4.33 -8.41
C GLN A 202 -12.94 3.03 -7.90
N ARG A 203 -13.29 1.91 -8.54
CA ARG A 203 -12.69 0.60 -8.24
C ARG A 203 -11.16 0.65 -8.50
N LEU A 204 -10.37 0.18 -7.55
CA LEU A 204 -8.90 0.25 -7.59
C LEU A 204 -8.23 -1.06 -8.01
N ALA A 205 -7.20 -1.02 -8.85
CA ALA A 205 -6.49 -2.22 -9.31
C ALA A 205 -7.43 -3.29 -9.92
N ALA A 206 -8.39 -2.85 -10.74
CA ALA A 206 -9.46 -3.72 -11.25
C ALA A 206 -8.95 -4.97 -12.00
N THR A 207 -7.77 -4.89 -12.63
CA THR A 207 -7.13 -6.01 -13.34
C THR A 207 -6.12 -6.78 -12.49
N GLY A 208 -5.87 -6.33 -11.27
CA GLY A 208 -4.91 -6.94 -10.34
C GLY A 208 -5.54 -7.99 -9.44
N GLN A 209 -4.72 -8.53 -8.53
CA GLN A 209 -5.14 -9.42 -7.46
C GLN A 209 -4.56 -8.92 -6.14
N ASN A 210 -5.21 -9.28 -5.03
CA ASN A 210 -4.69 -8.95 -3.71
C ASN A 210 -3.41 -9.73 -3.45
N GLY A 211 -2.30 -9.02 -3.21
CA GLY A 211 -1.04 -9.61 -2.79
C GLY A 211 -1.08 -10.23 -1.38
N LEU A 212 -2.12 -9.91 -0.59
CA LEU A 212 -2.35 -10.51 0.73
C LEU A 212 -3.47 -11.56 0.65
N VAL A 213 -3.13 -12.80 1.02
CA VAL A 213 -4.10 -13.89 1.12
C VAL A 213 -5.06 -13.62 2.28
N GLY A 214 -6.36 -13.62 2.01
CA GLY A 214 -7.40 -13.39 3.03
C GLY A 214 -7.57 -11.94 3.48
N GLY A 215 -6.88 -10.99 2.84
CA GLY A 215 -7.03 -9.57 3.14
C GLY A 215 -8.40 -9.02 2.75
N ASN A 216 -9.07 -8.33 3.67
CA ASN A 216 -10.33 -7.65 3.42
C ASN A 216 -10.08 -6.37 2.59
N ALA A 217 -10.44 -6.40 1.31
CA ALA A 217 -10.17 -5.30 0.36
C ALA A 217 -11.38 -4.95 -0.53
N PRO A 218 -12.51 -4.47 0.05
CA PRO A 218 -13.68 -4.11 -0.73
C PRO A 218 -13.38 -2.97 -1.71
N GLY A 219 -13.93 -3.02 -2.93
CA GLY A 219 -13.75 -1.96 -3.93
C GLY A 219 -12.37 -1.91 -4.60
N TRP A 220 -11.46 -2.84 -4.29
CA TRP A 220 -10.18 -2.96 -4.99
C TRP A 220 -10.33 -3.85 -6.22
N PHE A 221 -9.86 -5.08 -6.15
CA PHE A 221 -9.73 -5.98 -7.30
C PHE A 221 -11.08 -6.32 -7.94
N ALA A 222 -11.10 -6.72 -9.21
CA ALA A 222 -12.32 -7.28 -9.79
C ALA A 222 -12.76 -8.49 -8.96
N LEU A 223 -14.09 -8.64 -8.81
CA LEU A 223 -14.64 -9.90 -8.33
C LEU A 223 -14.22 -10.98 -9.34
N ALA A 224 -13.70 -12.10 -8.85
CA ALA A 224 -13.43 -13.24 -9.71
C ALA A 224 -14.68 -13.50 -10.56
N ALA A 225 -14.51 -13.48 -11.89
CA ALA A 225 -15.60 -13.82 -12.77
C ALA A 225 -16.14 -15.19 -12.33
N PRO A 226 -17.46 -15.40 -12.23
CA PRO A 226 -17.99 -16.72 -12.00
C PRO A 226 -17.32 -17.66 -13.00
N ALA A 227 -16.75 -18.77 -12.51
CA ALA A 227 -16.20 -19.77 -13.40
C ALA A 227 -17.28 -20.06 -14.45
N ALA A 228 -16.97 -19.82 -15.73
CA ALA A 228 -17.89 -20.12 -16.80
C ALA A 228 -18.34 -21.57 -16.57
N PRO A 229 -19.66 -21.86 -16.59
CA PRO A 229 -20.11 -23.23 -16.41
C PRO A 229 -19.34 -24.08 -17.41
N SER A 230 -18.54 -25.03 -16.91
CA SER A 230 -17.87 -25.95 -17.78
C SER A 230 -18.97 -26.66 -18.54
N VAL A 231 -19.10 -26.36 -19.83
CA VAL A 231 -19.99 -27.09 -20.72
C VAL A 231 -19.34 -28.46 -20.86
N VAL A 232 -19.62 -29.34 -19.90
CA VAL A 232 -19.32 -30.76 -20.04
C VAL A 232 -20.10 -31.18 -21.27
N ALA A 233 -19.39 -31.47 -22.37
CA ALA A 233 -20.00 -32.02 -23.54
C ALA A 233 -20.74 -33.29 -23.11
N VAL A 234 -22.07 -33.23 -23.05
CA VAL A 234 -22.88 -34.42 -22.83
C VAL A 234 -22.56 -35.32 -24.02
N PRO A 235 -22.02 -36.54 -23.81
CA PRO A 235 -21.76 -37.45 -24.91
C PRO A 235 -23.10 -37.76 -25.56
N THR A 236 -23.39 -37.08 -26.67
CA THR A 236 -24.53 -37.39 -27.51
C THR A 236 -24.21 -38.71 -28.19
N LEU A 237 -25.17 -39.62 -28.21
CA LEU A 237 -25.06 -40.81 -29.04
C LEU A 237 -24.79 -40.35 -30.47
N SER A 238 -23.75 -40.89 -31.09
CA SER A 238 -23.42 -40.57 -32.47
C SER A 238 -24.65 -40.75 -33.36
N GLN A 239 -24.77 -39.96 -34.43
CA GLN A 239 -25.89 -40.06 -35.38
C GLN A 239 -26.15 -41.49 -35.85
N TRP A 240 -25.10 -42.32 -35.91
CA TRP A 240 -25.15 -43.71 -36.29
C TRP A 240 -25.83 -44.59 -35.23
N CYS A 241 -25.59 -44.35 -33.94
CA CYS A 241 -26.30 -45.03 -32.87
C CYS A 241 -27.79 -44.69 -32.86
N LEU A 242 -28.16 -43.44 -33.18
CA LEU A 242 -29.57 -43.04 -33.30
C LEU A 242 -30.26 -43.73 -34.48
N LEU A 243 -29.60 -43.81 -35.63
CA LEU A 243 -30.12 -44.53 -36.80
C LEU A 243 -30.27 -46.03 -36.51
N LEU A 244 -29.32 -46.64 -35.81
CA LEU A 244 -29.40 -48.05 -35.40
C LEU A 244 -30.58 -48.28 -34.44
N LEU A 245 -30.77 -47.43 -33.43
CA LEU A 245 -31.91 -47.52 -32.51
C LEU A 245 -33.26 -47.34 -33.23
N LEU A 246 -33.36 -46.38 -34.15
CA LEU A 246 -34.55 -46.17 -34.98
C LEU A 246 -34.85 -47.38 -35.87
N SER A 247 -33.81 -47.98 -36.47
CA SER A 247 -33.96 -49.19 -37.29
C SER A 247 -34.37 -50.42 -36.47
N ALA A 248 -33.84 -50.56 -35.25
CA ALA A 248 -34.20 -51.63 -34.33
C ALA A 248 -35.65 -51.50 -33.84
N MET A 249 -36.09 -50.27 -33.53
CA MET A 249 -37.50 -50.00 -33.19
C MET A 249 -38.45 -50.27 -34.36
N ALA A 250 -38.08 -49.87 -35.58
CA ALA A 250 -38.88 -50.16 -36.77
C ALA A 250 -38.99 -51.67 -37.04
N GLY A 251 -37.90 -52.43 -36.83
CA GLY A 251 -37.88 -53.89 -36.95
C GLY A 251 -38.77 -54.60 -35.92
N LEU A 252 -38.77 -54.14 -34.67
CA LEU A 252 -39.61 -54.70 -33.59
C LEU A 252 -41.11 -54.42 -33.80
N LEU A 253 -41.46 -53.26 -34.37
CA LEU A 253 -42.85 -52.91 -34.70
C LEU A 253 -43.32 -53.59 -36.00
N GLY A 254 -42.44 -53.76 -36.99
CA GLY A 254 -42.75 -54.45 -38.25
C GLY A 254 -42.87 -55.97 -38.13
N GLY A 255 -42.03 -56.60 -37.30
CA GLY A 255 -42.05 -58.05 -37.08
C GLY A 255 -43.33 -58.58 -36.41
N ARG A 256 -44.05 -57.72 -35.66
CA ARG A 256 -45.34 -58.07 -35.06
C ARG A 256 -46.48 -58.13 -36.09
N ARG A 257 -46.40 -57.39 -37.20
CA ARG A 257 -47.46 -57.38 -38.23
C ARG A 257 -47.38 -58.60 -39.16
N LEU A 258 -46.18 -59.08 -39.49
CA LEU A 258 -45.99 -60.22 -40.38
C LEU A 258 -46.32 -61.57 -39.73
N ARG A 259 -46.26 -61.68 -38.39
CA ARG A 259 -46.64 -62.91 -37.67
C ARG A 259 -48.16 -63.11 -37.55
N ALA A 260 -48.95 -62.04 -37.72
CA ALA A 260 -50.41 -62.10 -37.67
C ALA A 260 -51.06 -62.51 -39.00
N GLN A 261 -50.36 -62.39 -40.13
CA GLN A 261 -50.91 -62.68 -41.46
C GLN A 261 -50.71 -64.13 -41.92
N ARG A 262 -49.97 -64.97 -41.19
CA ARG A 262 -49.64 -66.34 -41.61
C ARG A 262 -50.58 -67.43 -41.06
N THR A 263 -51.62 -67.07 -40.30
CA THR A 263 -52.50 -68.04 -39.63
C THR A 263 -53.92 -68.14 -40.20
N THR A 264 -54.26 -67.41 -41.27
CA THR A 264 -55.61 -67.49 -41.90
C THR A 264 -55.52 -67.99 -43.33
N ALA A 265 -55.18 -69.26 -43.49
CA ALA A 265 -55.45 -70.00 -44.73
C ALA A 265 -55.75 -71.47 -44.38
N MET A 266 -57.02 -71.78 -44.08
CA MET A 266 -57.57 -73.13 -44.22
C MET A 266 -59.00 -73.01 -44.78
N PRO A 267 -59.35 -73.75 -45.84
CA PRO A 267 -60.64 -73.65 -46.52
C PRO A 267 -61.75 -74.38 -45.74
N PRO A 268 -63.03 -73.99 -45.93
CA PRO A 268 -64.14 -74.68 -45.30
C PRO A 268 -64.44 -75.97 -46.06
N PHE A 269 -64.48 -77.10 -45.35
CA PHE A 269 -65.15 -78.30 -45.83
C PHE A 269 -66.38 -78.57 -44.97
N ASP A 270 -67.50 -78.49 -45.68
CA ASP A 270 -68.86 -78.87 -45.34
C ASP A 270 -69.01 -80.34 -44.90
N ARG A 271 -70.15 -80.57 -44.22
CA ARG A 271 -71.06 -81.75 -44.19
C ARG A 271 -71.17 -82.61 -42.93
N GLN A 272 -72.34 -82.40 -42.30
CA GLN A 272 -73.43 -83.35 -42.04
C GLN A 272 -73.29 -84.48 -40.98
N ALA A 273 -74.13 -84.32 -39.96
CA ALA A 273 -75.18 -85.24 -39.49
C ALA A 273 -74.86 -86.75 -39.34
N HIS A 274 -74.89 -87.23 -38.10
CA HIS A 274 -76.04 -87.97 -37.53
C HIS A 274 -75.95 -88.00 -36.00
#